data_AF-A0A7W0MQR6-F1
#
_entry.id   AF-A0A7W0MQR6-F1
#
_cell.length_a   1.000
_cell.length_b   1.000
_cell.length_c   1.000
_cell.angle_alpha   90.00
_cell.angle_beta   90.00
_cell.angle_gamma   90.00
#
_symmetry.space_group_name_H-M   'P 1'
#
loop_
_entity.id
_entity.type
_entity.pdbx_description
1 polymer ?
#
loop_
_entity_poly.entity_id
_entity_poly.type
_entity_poly.pdbx_seq_one_letter_code
_entity_poly.pdbx_strand_id
1 'polypeptide(L)'
;WQCLAPAPALALRATLFLRAHVRALDGDADTRVAVGIGPGTLPADGDLAAAGGPAFELSGRSLDGLRQPEQFSVAWADPPADAALIGAVFALADEISRLWTARQAETLIETLAPGDAAQREIAGKRGVSQQAIAKRLSAGGDWALQRALAAVEAAG
;
A
#
# COMPACT_ATOMS: atom_id res chain seq x y z
N TRP A 1 -10.53 -9.85 4.59
CA TRP A 1 -11.08 -9.25 3.36
C TRP A 1 -10.05 -9.47 2.24
N GLN A 2 -10.46 -9.38 0.98
CA GLN A 2 -9.57 -9.51 -0.18
C GLN A 2 -9.98 -8.51 -1.25
N CYS A 3 -9.04 -8.07 -2.08
CA CYS A 3 -9.29 -7.20 -3.23
C CYS A 3 -8.40 -7.60 -4.41
N LEU A 4 -8.82 -7.27 -5.62
CA LEU A 4 -8.02 -7.40 -6.84
C LEU A 4 -7.48 -6.02 -7.25
N ALA A 5 -6.17 -5.94 -7.49
CA ALA A 5 -5.53 -4.73 -8.00
C ALA A 5 -5.35 -4.83 -9.53
N PRO A 6 -5.40 -3.69 -10.26
CA PRO A 6 -5.37 -3.70 -11.72
C PRO A 6 -3.98 -4.03 -12.32
N ALA A 7 -2.90 -3.82 -11.57
CA ALA A 7 -1.54 -4.07 -12.04
C ALA A 7 -0.60 -4.45 -10.88
N PRO A 8 0.33 -5.41 -11.06
CA PRO A 8 1.36 -5.76 -10.08
C PRO A 8 2.22 -4.57 -9.63
N ALA A 9 2.56 -3.67 -10.55
CA ALA A 9 3.35 -2.47 -10.30
C ALA A 9 2.75 -1.57 -9.20
N LEU A 10 1.42 -1.58 -9.03
CA LEU A 10 0.70 -0.76 -8.04
C LEU A 10 0.53 -1.45 -6.67
N ALA A 11 1.11 -2.63 -6.47
CA ALA A 11 0.94 -3.42 -5.25
C ALA A 11 1.34 -2.66 -3.98
N LEU A 12 2.48 -1.98 -3.99
CA LEU A 12 2.95 -1.20 -2.84
C LEU A 12 2.03 0.00 -2.58
N ARG A 13 1.62 0.71 -3.63
CA ARG A 13 0.69 1.84 -3.53
C ARG A 13 -0.63 1.41 -2.92
N ALA A 14 -1.23 0.35 -3.44
CA ALA A 14 -2.48 -0.20 -2.93
C ALA A 14 -2.35 -0.61 -1.46
N THR A 15 -1.25 -1.25 -1.09
CA THR A 15 -0.97 -1.67 0.28
C THR A 15 -0.88 -0.47 1.24
N LEU A 16 -0.12 0.56 0.89
CA LEU A 16 -0.01 1.79 1.68
C LEU A 16 -1.34 2.54 1.76
N PHE A 17 -2.08 2.61 0.65
CA PHE A 17 -3.37 3.28 0.57
C PHE A 17 -4.40 2.62 1.50
N LEU A 18 -4.46 1.29 1.50
CA LEU A 18 -5.34 0.52 2.40
C LEU A 18 -4.99 0.77 3.88
N ARG A 19 -3.70 0.73 4.24
CA ARG A 19 -3.28 1.03 5.63
C ARG A 19 -3.57 2.47 6.00
N ALA A 20 -3.37 3.43 5.10
CA ALA A 20 -3.68 4.84 5.34
C ALA A 20 -5.16 5.03 5.66
N HIS A 21 -6.06 4.39 4.91
CA HIS A 21 -7.50 4.43 5.18
C HIS A 21 -7.86 3.80 6.54
N VAL A 22 -7.29 2.64 6.89
CA VAL A 22 -7.53 2.01 8.20
C VAL A 22 -7.09 2.93 9.35
N ARG A 23 -5.87 3.48 9.26
CA ARG A 23 -5.33 4.39 10.29
C ARG A 23 -6.05 5.74 10.36
N ALA A 24 -6.59 6.21 9.25
CA ALA A 24 -7.39 7.45 9.22
C ALA A 24 -8.75 7.26 9.91
N LEU A 25 -9.34 6.06 9.84
CA LEU A 25 -10.58 5.74 10.55
C LEU A 25 -10.36 5.61 12.06
N ASP A 26 -9.27 4.96 12.46
CA ASP A 26 -8.86 4.82 13.85
C ASP A 26 -7.32 4.76 13.93
N GLY A 27 -6.73 5.70 14.67
CA GLY A 27 -5.27 5.83 14.77
C GLY A 27 -4.58 4.66 15.47
N ASP A 28 -5.33 3.88 16.24
CA ASP A 28 -4.86 2.67 16.93
C ASP A 28 -5.13 1.39 16.12
N ALA A 29 -5.95 1.48 15.06
CA ALA A 29 -6.19 0.36 14.16
C ALA A 29 -5.03 0.14 13.20
N ASP A 30 -4.83 -1.13 12.84
CA ASP A 30 -3.84 -1.54 11.86
C ASP A 30 -4.37 -2.69 11.00
N THR A 31 -3.74 -2.93 9.85
CA THR A 31 -4.14 -4.01 8.95
C THR A 31 -2.94 -4.78 8.43
N ARG A 32 -3.11 -6.11 8.34
CA ARG A 32 -2.20 -7.01 7.64
C ARG A 32 -2.57 -7.02 6.15
N VAL A 33 -1.57 -6.91 5.28
CA VAL A 33 -1.76 -6.93 3.83
C VAL A 33 -0.70 -7.84 3.21
N ALA A 34 -1.17 -8.89 2.54
CA ALA A 34 -0.32 -9.79 1.79
C ALA A 34 -0.70 -9.74 0.31
N VAL A 35 0.28 -9.46 -0.55
CA VAL A 35 0.10 -9.38 -2.00
C VAL A 35 0.64 -10.65 -2.64
N GLY A 36 -0.20 -11.33 -3.41
CA GLY A 36 0.21 -12.40 -4.31
C GLY A 36 0.16 -11.93 -5.75
N ILE A 37 1.26 -12.08 -6.48
CA ILE A 37 1.41 -11.68 -7.89
C ILE A 37 1.57 -12.93 -8.74
N GLY A 38 0.75 -13.06 -9.77
CA GLY A 38 0.79 -14.21 -10.66
C GLY A 38 -0.51 -14.34 -11.46
N PRO A 39 -0.65 -15.42 -12.24
CA PRO A 39 -1.92 -15.71 -12.90
C PRO A 39 -3.01 -16.00 -11.87
N GLY A 40 -4.24 -15.67 -12.21
CA GLY A 40 -5.42 -15.95 -11.43
C GLY A 40 -6.67 -15.89 -12.30
N THR A 41 -7.74 -16.51 -11.82
CA THR A 41 -9.05 -16.52 -12.47
C THR A 41 -10.05 -15.86 -11.54
N LEU A 42 -10.72 -14.83 -12.04
CA LEU A 42 -11.87 -14.20 -11.39
C LEU A 42 -13.13 -14.61 -12.17
N PRO A 43 -14.18 -15.13 -11.52
CA PRO A 43 -15.45 -15.38 -12.18
C PRO A 43 -16.05 -14.10 -12.77
N ALA A 44 -16.90 -14.24 -13.79
CA ALA A 44 -17.45 -13.09 -14.52
C ALA A 44 -18.33 -12.17 -13.65
N ASP A 45 -18.88 -12.69 -12.56
CA ASP A 45 -19.66 -11.94 -11.57
C ASP A 45 -18.79 -11.19 -10.54
N GLY A 46 -17.47 -11.40 -10.58
CA GLY A 46 -16.52 -10.76 -9.68
C GLY A 46 -16.45 -11.36 -8.28
N ASP A 47 -17.03 -12.55 -8.04
CA ASP A 47 -16.97 -13.20 -6.74
C ASP A 47 -15.53 -13.62 -6.37
N LEU A 48 -14.94 -12.89 -5.43
CA LEU A 48 -13.61 -13.17 -4.92
C LEU A 48 -13.54 -14.47 -4.12
N ALA A 49 -14.66 -14.95 -3.55
CA ALA A 49 -14.67 -16.22 -2.81
C ALA A 49 -14.53 -17.43 -3.74
N ALA A 50 -14.96 -17.29 -5.00
CA ALA A 50 -14.81 -18.28 -6.06
C ALA A 50 -13.59 -18.00 -6.97
N ALA A 51 -12.79 -16.97 -6.67
CA ALA A 51 -11.57 -16.68 -7.38
C ALA A 51 -10.44 -17.65 -6.99
N GLY A 52 -9.50 -17.89 -7.90
CA GLY A 52 -8.47 -18.89 -7.69
C GLY A 52 -7.23 -18.70 -8.55
N GLY A 53 -6.26 -19.59 -8.36
CA GLY A 53 -4.98 -19.58 -9.05
C GLY A 53 -3.83 -18.99 -8.22
N PRO A 54 -2.60 -19.05 -8.75
CA PRO A 54 -1.38 -18.74 -8.00
C PRO A 54 -1.40 -17.41 -7.25
N ALA A 55 -1.93 -16.33 -7.82
CA ALA A 55 -2.00 -15.03 -7.12
C ALA A 55 -2.84 -15.08 -5.84
N PHE A 56 -4.01 -15.73 -5.89
CA PHE A 56 -4.94 -15.83 -4.77
C PHE A 56 -4.42 -16.76 -3.67
N GLU A 57 -3.80 -17.88 -4.07
CA GLU A 57 -3.22 -18.79 -3.10
C GLU A 57 -1.98 -18.22 -2.42
N LEU A 58 -1.12 -17.51 -3.18
CA LEU A 58 0.07 -16.87 -2.63
C LEU A 58 -0.28 -15.76 -1.65
N SER A 59 -1.29 -14.92 -1.96
CA SER A 59 -1.74 -13.89 -1.04
C SER A 59 -2.27 -14.49 0.26
N GLY A 60 -3.09 -15.55 0.18
CA GLY A 60 -3.61 -16.27 1.36
C GLY A 60 -2.49 -16.88 2.22
N ARG A 61 -1.60 -17.67 1.61
CA ARG A 61 -0.47 -18.29 2.35
C ARG A 61 0.46 -17.26 2.96
N SER A 62 0.72 -16.15 2.24
CA SER A 62 1.58 -15.08 2.75
C SER A 62 0.92 -14.33 3.91
N LEU A 63 -0.41 -14.12 3.86
CA LEU A 63 -1.18 -13.51 4.94
C LEU A 63 -1.16 -14.36 6.21
N ASP A 64 -1.30 -15.69 6.07
CA ASP A 64 -1.21 -16.64 7.16
C ASP A 64 0.21 -16.72 7.75
N GLY A 65 1.22 -16.48 6.91
CA GLY A 65 2.64 -16.50 7.27
C GLY A 65 3.14 -15.24 7.98
N LEU A 66 2.43 -14.11 7.89
CA LEU A 66 2.84 -12.85 8.51
C LEU A 66 2.96 -12.99 10.03
N ARG A 67 4.10 -12.54 10.57
CA ARG A 67 4.41 -12.53 12.00
C ARG A 67 4.92 -11.16 12.41
N GLN A 68 4.54 -10.72 13.61
CA GLN A 68 5.04 -9.48 14.18
C GLN A 68 6.58 -9.43 14.14
N PRO A 69 7.19 -8.29 13.76
CA PRO A 69 6.55 -6.99 13.52
C PRO A 69 5.98 -6.78 12.10
N GLU A 70 6.07 -7.77 11.20
CA GLU A 70 5.67 -7.66 9.80
C GLU A 70 4.14 -7.69 9.63
N GLN A 71 3.63 -6.68 8.95
CA GLN A 71 2.23 -6.54 8.55
C GLN A 71 2.06 -6.55 7.03
N PHE A 72 3.14 -6.27 6.27
CA PHE A 72 3.14 -6.32 4.81
C PHE A 72 3.98 -7.47 4.25
N SER A 73 3.49 -8.11 3.19
CA SER A 73 4.27 -9.06 2.40
C SER A 73 3.92 -8.99 0.93
N VAL A 74 4.86 -9.35 0.07
CA VAL A 74 4.64 -9.54 -1.37
C VAL A 74 5.31 -10.83 -1.82
N ALA A 75 4.60 -11.62 -2.63
CA ALA A 75 5.08 -12.88 -3.17
C ALA A 75 4.69 -13.02 -4.64
N TRP A 76 5.53 -13.68 -5.42
CA TRP A 76 5.34 -13.89 -6.86
C TRP A 76 5.27 -15.38 -7.19
N ALA A 77 4.40 -15.74 -8.12
CA ALA A 77 4.41 -17.06 -8.74
C ALA A 77 5.65 -17.25 -9.63
N ASP A 78 6.04 -16.18 -10.34
CA ASP A 78 7.27 -16.10 -11.13
C ASP A 78 8.02 -14.81 -10.72
N PRO A 79 9.05 -14.90 -9.86
CA PRO A 79 9.68 -13.74 -9.27
C PRO A 79 10.60 -12.99 -10.26
N PRO A 80 10.46 -11.65 -10.38
CA PRO A 80 11.40 -10.86 -11.16
C PRO A 80 12.78 -10.83 -10.48
N ALA A 81 13.81 -10.40 -11.23
CA ALA A 81 15.19 -10.38 -10.74
C ALA A 81 15.39 -9.52 -9.47
N ASP A 82 14.54 -8.51 -9.28
CA ASP A 82 14.55 -7.58 -8.16
C ASP A 82 13.51 -7.91 -7.07
N ALA A 83 12.86 -9.08 -7.12
CA ALA A 83 11.81 -9.48 -6.16
C ALA A 83 12.25 -9.32 -4.69
N ALA A 84 13.49 -9.71 -4.36
CA ALA A 84 14.03 -9.57 -3.02
C ALA A 84 14.20 -8.09 -2.59
N LEU A 85 14.60 -7.22 -3.52
CA LEU A 85 14.72 -5.78 -3.27
C LEU A 85 13.35 -5.16 -3.09
N ILE A 86 12.36 -5.51 -3.92
CA ILE A 86 10.98 -5.06 -3.77
C ILE A 86 10.42 -5.53 -2.42
N GLY A 87 10.68 -6.77 -2.01
CA GLY A 87 10.32 -7.28 -0.69
C GLY A 87 10.90 -6.45 0.47
N ALA A 88 12.18 -6.06 0.37
CA ALA A 88 12.79 -5.16 1.35
C ALA A 88 12.16 -3.75 1.35
N VAL A 89 11.77 -3.23 0.19
CA VAL A 89 11.03 -1.96 0.08
C VAL A 89 9.66 -2.06 0.76
N PHE A 90 8.95 -3.18 0.62
CA PHE A 90 7.70 -3.44 1.35
C PHE A 90 7.91 -3.40 2.87
N ALA A 91 8.96 -4.05 3.38
CA ALA A 91 9.30 -4.04 4.80
C ALA A 91 9.63 -2.62 5.33
N LEU A 92 10.38 -1.82 4.56
CA LEU A 92 10.66 -0.43 4.91
C LEU A 92 9.39 0.43 4.90
N ALA A 93 8.51 0.23 3.91
CA ALA A 93 7.25 0.95 3.82
C ALA A 93 6.28 0.56 4.95
N ASP A 94 6.28 -0.70 5.36
CA ASP A 94 5.56 -1.18 6.55
C ASP A 94 6.05 -0.45 7.80
N GLU A 95 7.35 -0.45 8.07
CA GLU A 95 7.93 0.21 9.25
C GLU A 95 7.61 1.71 9.28
N ILE A 96 7.74 2.42 8.16
CA ILE A 96 7.40 3.85 8.06
C ILE A 96 5.91 4.07 8.32
N SER A 97 5.04 3.30 7.67
CA SER A 97 3.59 3.50 7.73
C SER A 97 2.96 3.05 9.05
N ARG A 98 3.63 2.17 9.80
CA ARG A 98 3.22 1.76 11.15
C ARG A 98 3.20 2.92 12.16
N LEU A 99 3.93 4.01 11.88
CA LEU A 99 4.07 5.15 12.79
C LEU A 99 3.09 6.30 12.49
N TRP A 100 2.22 6.17 11.49
CA TRP A 100 1.35 7.27 11.07
C TRP A 100 0.25 7.61 12.08
N THR A 101 0.20 8.82 12.59
CA THR A 101 -1.03 9.31 13.25
C THR A 101 -2.20 9.34 12.26
N ALA A 102 -3.44 9.29 12.75
CA ALA A 102 -4.64 9.39 11.91
C ALA A 102 -4.60 10.61 10.97
N ARG A 103 -4.15 11.77 11.47
CA ARG A 103 -3.99 13.01 10.67
C ARG A 103 -2.93 12.92 9.59
N GLN A 104 -1.85 12.17 9.83
CA GLN A 104 -0.84 11.92 8.80
C GLN A 104 -1.40 10.99 7.73
N ALA A 105 -2.06 9.91 8.15
CA ALA A 105 -2.70 8.95 7.25
C ALA A 105 -3.73 9.63 6.34
N GLU A 106 -4.61 10.49 6.90
CA GLU A 106 -5.54 11.33 6.12
C GLU A 106 -4.85 12.18 5.04
N THR A 107 -3.67 12.72 5.35
CA THR A 107 -2.92 13.57 4.42
C THR A 107 -2.24 12.72 3.33
N LEU A 108 -1.75 11.53 3.70
CA LEU A 108 -1.09 10.58 2.79
C LEU A 108 -2.04 9.90 1.82
N ILE A 109 -3.32 9.70 2.19
CA ILE A 109 -4.35 9.21 1.26
C ILE A 109 -4.37 10.06 -0.02
N GLU A 110 -4.22 11.38 0.12
CA GLU A 110 -4.25 12.31 -1.02
C GLU A 110 -3.02 12.20 -1.92
N THR A 111 -1.85 11.80 -1.39
CA THR A 111 -0.61 11.64 -2.17
C THR A 111 -0.42 10.21 -2.68
N LEU A 112 -1.14 9.24 -2.10
CA LEU A 112 -1.16 7.85 -2.53
C LEU A 112 -2.22 7.59 -3.61
N ALA A 113 -3.29 8.38 -3.65
CA ALA A 113 -4.31 8.30 -4.70
C ALA A 113 -3.67 8.47 -6.10
N PRO A 114 -4.15 7.74 -7.14
CA PRO A 114 -3.66 7.93 -8.50
C PRO A 114 -3.91 9.36 -9.00
N GLY A 115 -2.86 10.02 -9.49
CA GLY A 115 -2.90 11.39 -10.02
C GLY A 115 -2.10 12.38 -9.17
N ASP A 116 -1.78 13.54 -9.75
CA ASP A 116 -1.02 14.58 -9.08
C ASP A 116 -1.96 15.52 -8.31
N ALA A 117 -1.98 15.42 -6.99
CA ALA A 117 -2.64 16.41 -6.12
C ALA A 117 -1.61 17.43 -5.62
N ALA A 118 -1.75 18.69 -6.03
CA ALA A 118 -0.88 19.75 -5.51
C ALA A 118 -1.14 19.97 -4.01
N GLN A 119 -0.10 20.15 -3.20
CA GLN A 119 -0.25 20.36 -1.74
C GLN A 119 -1.19 21.53 -1.38
N ARG A 120 -1.31 22.55 -2.23
CA ARG A 120 -2.25 23.66 -2.06
C ARG A 120 -3.70 23.22 -2.17
N GLU A 121 -3.99 22.29 -3.08
CA GLU A 121 -5.32 21.71 -3.23
C GLU A 121 -5.68 20.86 -2.01
N ILE A 122 -4.73 20.05 -1.54
CA ILE A 122 -4.89 19.25 -0.31
C ILE A 122 -5.18 20.15 0.90
N ALA A 123 -4.42 21.24 1.04
CA ALA A 123 -4.62 22.23 2.09
C ALA A 123 -6.04 22.84 2.05
N GLY A 124 -6.53 23.19 0.85
CA GLY A 124 -7.89 23.65 0.61
C GLY A 124 -8.95 22.63 1.03
N LYS A 125 -8.82 21.37 0.59
CA LYS A 125 -9.73 20.27 0.95
C LYS A 125 -9.78 20.00 2.46
N ARG A 126 -8.67 20.20 3.16
CA ARG A 126 -8.52 19.88 4.59
C ARG A 126 -8.70 21.09 5.52
N GLY A 127 -8.90 22.30 5.00
CA GLY A 127 -9.09 23.51 5.80
C GLY A 127 -7.88 23.91 6.65
N VAL A 128 -6.66 23.59 6.20
CA VAL A 128 -5.41 23.87 6.93
C VAL A 128 -4.40 24.58 6.04
N SER A 129 -3.31 25.10 6.61
CA SER A 129 -2.25 25.74 5.82
C SER A 129 -1.43 24.73 5.01
N GLN A 130 -0.88 25.18 3.87
CA GLN A 130 0.05 24.39 3.07
C GLN A 130 1.27 23.92 3.89
N GLN A 131 1.76 24.76 4.81
CA GLN A 131 2.87 24.41 5.72
C GLN A 131 2.49 23.27 6.67
N ALA A 132 1.25 23.24 7.16
CA ALA A 132 0.76 22.16 8.00
C ALA A 132 0.69 20.84 7.23
N ILE A 133 0.25 20.86 5.96
CA ILE A 133 0.28 19.69 5.07
C ILE A 133 1.72 19.21 4.85
N ALA A 134 2.63 20.10 4.46
CA ALA A 134 4.03 19.74 4.22
C ALA A 134 4.68 19.11 5.46
N LYS A 135 4.43 19.65 6.66
CA LYS A 135 4.92 19.09 7.93
C LYS A 135 4.37 17.69 8.18
N ARG A 136 3.08 17.45 7.92
CA ARG A 136 2.45 16.12 8.07
C ARG A 136 3.04 15.10 7.11
N LEU A 137 3.19 15.46 5.83
CA LEU A 137 3.78 14.60 4.80
C LEU A 137 5.23 14.24 5.14
N SER A 138 6.04 15.24 5.49
CA SER A 138 7.43 15.02 5.88
C SER A 138 7.56 14.11 7.09
N ALA A 139 6.75 14.33 8.14
CA ALA A 139 6.74 13.47 9.33
C ALA A 139 6.16 12.07 9.05
N GLY A 140 5.35 11.91 8.01
CA GLY A 140 4.82 10.62 7.55
C GLY A 140 5.75 9.86 6.61
N GLY A 141 6.94 10.40 6.30
CA GLY A 141 7.90 9.74 5.40
C GLY A 141 7.53 9.80 3.92
N ASP A 142 6.61 10.69 3.52
CA ASP A 142 6.08 10.81 2.16
C ASP A 142 7.21 10.88 1.11
N TRP A 143 8.28 11.63 1.36
CA TRP A 143 9.40 11.74 0.41
C TRP A 143 10.04 10.39 0.04
N ALA A 144 10.25 9.52 1.04
CA ALA A 144 10.89 8.23 0.86
C ALA A 144 9.90 7.24 0.21
N LEU A 145 8.63 7.31 0.62
CA LEU A 145 7.58 6.47 0.08
C LEU A 145 7.30 6.79 -1.38
N GLN A 146 7.22 8.06 -1.78
CA GLN A 146 7.03 8.44 -3.18
C GLN A 146 8.21 7.97 -4.04
N ARG A 147 9.44 8.03 -3.53
CA ARG A 147 10.61 7.50 -4.23
C ARG A 147 10.57 5.98 -4.38
N ALA A 148 10.16 5.27 -3.32
CA ALA A 148 9.98 3.83 -3.35
C ALA A 148 8.87 3.42 -4.33
N LEU A 149 7.73 4.11 -4.29
CA LEU A 149 6.61 3.90 -5.20
C LEU A 149 7.04 4.08 -6.65
N ALA A 150 7.70 5.19 -6.99
CA ALA A 150 8.19 5.43 -8.34
C ALA A 150 9.18 4.35 -8.82
N ALA A 151 10.04 3.84 -7.94
CA ALA A 151 10.99 2.78 -8.29
C ALA A 151 10.30 1.44 -8.54
N VAL A 152 9.36 1.04 -7.67
CA VAL A 152 8.60 -0.22 -7.80
C VAL A 152 7.67 -0.17 -9.02
N GLU A 153 7.04 0.99 -9.26
CA GLU A 153 6.12 1.18 -10.39
C GLU A 153 6.85 1.21 -11.74
N ALA A 154 8.12 1.61 -11.78
CA ALA A 154 8.94 1.58 -12.99
C ALA A 154 9.54 0.19 -13.28
N ALA A 155 9.58 -0.70 -12.29
CA ALA A 155 10.17 -2.04 -12.39
C ALA A 155 9.16 -3.13 -12.80
N GLY A 156 7.87 -2.91 -12.52
CA GLY A 156 6.76 -3.84 -12.84
C GLY A 156 6.09 -3.55 -14.18
#